data_AF-A0A2G4T2Z0-F1
#
_entry.id   AF-A0A2G4T2Z0-F1
#
_cell.length_a   1.000
_cell.length_b   1.000
_cell.length_c   1.000
_cell.angle_alpha   90.00
_cell.angle_beta   90.00
_cell.angle_gamma   90.00
#
_symmetry.space_group_name_H-M   'P 1'
#
loop_
_entity.id
_entity.type
_entity.pdbx_description
1 polymer ?
#
loop_
_entity_poly.entity_id
_entity_poly.type
_entity_poly.pdbx_seq_one_letter_code
_entity_poly.pdbx_strand_id
1 'polypeptide(L)'
;MIRFSPRQDIRHKSDTFAKTAIEMMSSVLDKVDFSYVQGLIILSLYQLSHFNGYKAWLYSTIAVRMVCELGLYKEKLFDESPGTIISVDQWTTYEYERRAFWMTSMMDTYGGACTGTPMSLYIEDYNLLLPTDLDIIETSDDFYQETFDGSRLIHYHVIRDPFTQKAENIQVWPLDPRLPENQAKREQIGIESFISKANAILGMVVRTINRQLHSQDTLCYYRQGSDYYRHDKTLDAWPSDLPFNLRDTPANAEKFKEMSPIKLTQYFVV
;
A
#
# COMPACT_ATOMS: atom_id res chain seq x y z
N MET A 1 -11.34 -19.01 -20.89
CA MET A 1 -11.32 -18.00 -19.82
C MET A 1 -10.23 -18.40 -18.83
N ILE A 2 -9.15 -17.64 -18.75
CA ILE A 2 -7.98 -17.95 -17.91
C ILE A 2 -8.36 -17.66 -16.46
N ARG A 3 -8.24 -18.66 -15.57
CA ARG A 3 -8.39 -18.51 -14.11
C ARG A 3 -7.01 -18.59 -13.47
N PHE A 4 -6.82 -17.95 -12.32
CA PHE A 4 -5.52 -17.85 -11.62
C PHE A 4 -4.83 -19.20 -11.35
N SER A 5 -5.58 -20.29 -11.19
CA SER A 5 -5.01 -21.64 -11.05
C SER A 5 -5.54 -22.61 -12.12
N PRO A 6 -4.67 -23.36 -12.81
CA PRO A 6 -5.07 -24.43 -13.72
C PRO A 6 -5.59 -25.66 -12.96
N ARG A 7 -5.32 -25.76 -11.65
CA ARG A 7 -5.67 -26.89 -10.80
C ARG A 7 -7.13 -26.83 -10.34
N GLN A 8 -7.93 -27.80 -10.76
CA GLN A 8 -9.37 -27.83 -10.49
C GLN A 8 -9.70 -28.05 -9.01
N ASP A 9 -8.91 -28.86 -8.30
CA ASP A 9 -9.06 -29.13 -6.87
C ASP A 9 -8.91 -27.86 -6.02
N ILE A 10 -7.96 -27.00 -6.39
CA ILE A 10 -7.74 -25.70 -5.72
C ILE A 10 -8.92 -24.78 -5.96
N ARG A 11 -9.46 -24.73 -7.19
CA ARG A 11 -10.62 -23.91 -7.53
C ARG A 11 -11.88 -24.30 -6.75
N HIS A 12 -12.16 -25.59 -6.63
CA HIS A 12 -13.34 -26.04 -5.87
C HIS A 12 -13.26 -25.65 -4.39
N LYS A 13 -12.06 -25.70 -3.81
CA LYS A 13 -11.83 -25.23 -2.44
C LYS A 13 -12.01 -23.72 -2.32
N SER A 14 -11.46 -22.93 -3.25
CA SER A 14 -11.64 -21.47 -3.24
C SER A 14 -13.11 -21.08 -3.35
N ASP A 15 -13.87 -21.74 -4.21
CA ASP A 15 -15.29 -21.45 -4.42
C ASP A 15 -16.10 -21.80 -3.17
N THR A 16 -15.72 -22.87 -2.46
CA THR A 16 -16.34 -23.26 -1.19
C THR A 16 -16.08 -22.21 -0.10
N PHE A 17 -14.83 -21.80 0.10
CA PHE A 17 -14.48 -20.78 1.08
C PHE A 17 -15.14 -19.43 0.77
N ALA A 18 -15.13 -19.02 -0.49
CA ALA A 18 -15.76 -17.79 -0.92
C ALA A 18 -17.28 -17.82 -0.68
N LYS A 19 -17.93 -18.95 -0.96
CA LYS A 19 -19.37 -19.12 -0.67
C LYS A 19 -19.65 -18.94 0.82
N THR A 20 -18.88 -19.60 1.70
CA THR A 20 -19.03 -19.45 3.16
C THR A 20 -18.79 -18.01 3.61
N ALA A 21 -17.75 -17.34 3.10
CA ALA A 21 -17.48 -15.94 3.43
C ALA A 21 -18.61 -14.99 2.99
N ILE A 22 -19.23 -15.25 1.83
CA ILE A 22 -20.38 -14.48 1.34
C ILE A 22 -21.62 -14.70 2.22
N GLU A 23 -21.85 -15.92 2.70
CA GLU A 23 -22.95 -16.23 3.61
C GLU A 23 -22.81 -15.50 4.96
N MET A 24 -21.57 -15.20 5.37
CA MET A 24 -21.28 -14.42 6.59
C MET A 24 -21.42 -12.90 6.40
N MET A 25 -21.67 -12.41 5.18
CA MET A 25 -21.64 -10.98 4.86
C MET A 25 -22.63 -10.14 5.68
N SER A 26 -23.78 -10.69 6.07
CA SER A 26 -24.73 -9.97 6.93
C SER A 26 -24.09 -9.58 8.27
N SER A 27 -23.41 -10.52 8.92
CA SER A 27 -22.70 -10.28 10.19
C SER A 27 -21.52 -9.31 10.08
N VAL A 28 -20.95 -9.18 8.87
CA VAL A 28 -19.87 -8.24 8.58
C VAL A 28 -20.37 -6.80 8.61
N LEU A 29 -21.63 -6.56 8.26
CA LEU A 29 -22.22 -5.22 8.25
C LEU A 29 -22.62 -4.71 9.63
N ASP A 30 -22.68 -5.59 10.64
CA ASP A 30 -23.15 -5.25 12.00
C ASP A 30 -22.07 -4.62 12.89
N LYS A 31 -20.79 -4.82 12.56
CA LYS A 31 -19.66 -4.22 13.31
C LYS A 31 -18.46 -3.93 12.41
N VAL A 32 -17.65 -2.97 12.84
CA VAL A 32 -16.36 -2.69 12.23
C VAL A 32 -15.29 -3.53 12.93
N ASP A 33 -14.52 -4.31 12.17
CA ASP A 33 -13.48 -5.21 12.67
C ASP A 33 -12.35 -5.33 11.64
N PHE A 34 -11.09 -5.37 12.09
CA PHE A 34 -9.95 -5.49 11.20
C PHE A 34 -9.94 -6.81 10.41
N SER A 35 -10.40 -7.90 11.03
CA SER A 35 -10.50 -9.21 10.36
C SER A 35 -11.50 -9.18 9.21
N TYR A 36 -12.55 -8.37 9.33
CA TYR A 36 -13.54 -8.18 8.27
C TYR A 36 -12.98 -7.38 7.11
N VAL A 37 -12.15 -6.36 7.37
CA VAL A 37 -11.40 -5.65 6.33
C VAL A 37 -10.57 -6.63 5.51
N GLN A 38 -9.76 -7.46 6.18
CA GLN A 38 -8.91 -8.47 5.51
C GLN A 38 -9.75 -9.45 4.67
N GLY A 39 -10.86 -9.95 5.24
CA GLY A 39 -11.78 -10.84 4.53
C GLY A 39 -12.41 -10.18 3.29
N LEU A 40 -12.81 -8.91 3.39
CA LEU A 40 -13.38 -8.16 2.28
C LEU A 40 -12.36 -7.88 1.17
N ILE A 41 -11.11 -7.57 1.49
CA ILE A 41 -10.02 -7.43 0.51
C ILE A 41 -9.87 -8.73 -0.28
N ILE A 42 -9.72 -9.87 0.41
CA ILE A 42 -9.57 -11.19 -0.21
C ILE A 42 -10.79 -11.53 -1.06
N LEU A 43 -12.01 -11.31 -0.54
CA LEU A 43 -13.23 -11.62 -1.25
C LEU A 43 -13.39 -10.75 -2.51
N SER A 44 -12.97 -9.48 -2.46
CA SER A 44 -12.99 -8.59 -3.61
C SER A 44 -12.05 -9.06 -4.72
N LEU A 45 -10.82 -9.46 -4.37
CA LEU A 45 -9.88 -10.07 -5.31
C LEU A 45 -10.44 -11.37 -5.91
N TYR A 46 -11.09 -12.19 -5.08
CA TYR A 46 -11.80 -13.38 -5.55
C TYR A 46 -12.89 -13.03 -6.57
N GLN A 47 -13.73 -12.02 -6.32
CA GLN A 47 -14.75 -11.60 -7.27
C GLN A 47 -14.15 -11.07 -8.58
N LEU A 48 -13.05 -10.31 -8.50
CA LEU A 48 -12.33 -9.82 -9.67
C LEU A 48 -11.81 -10.98 -10.53
N SER A 49 -11.28 -12.03 -9.90
CA SER A 49 -10.83 -13.25 -10.60
C SER A 49 -11.94 -14.03 -11.32
N HIS A 50 -13.19 -13.78 -10.93
CA HIS A 50 -14.38 -14.36 -11.54
C HIS A 50 -15.08 -13.38 -12.50
N PHE A 51 -14.41 -12.29 -12.88
CA PHE A 51 -14.95 -11.24 -13.75
C PHE A 51 -16.23 -10.59 -13.19
N ASN A 52 -16.40 -10.62 -11.86
CA ASN A 52 -17.52 -9.98 -11.18
C ASN A 52 -17.09 -8.63 -10.61
N GLY A 53 -16.80 -7.69 -11.51
CA GLY A 53 -16.30 -6.36 -11.13
C GLY A 53 -17.24 -5.61 -10.19
N TYR A 54 -18.56 -5.73 -10.38
CA TYR A 54 -19.54 -5.10 -9.51
C TYR A 54 -19.44 -5.57 -8.06
N LYS A 55 -19.38 -6.89 -7.81
CA LYS A 55 -19.22 -7.40 -6.44
C LYS A 55 -17.85 -7.10 -5.86
N ALA A 56 -16.80 -7.20 -6.68
CA ALA A 56 -15.45 -6.83 -6.26
C ALA A 56 -15.42 -5.39 -5.73
N TRP A 57 -16.06 -4.47 -6.47
CA TRP A 57 -16.13 -3.06 -6.10
C TRP A 57 -17.01 -2.79 -4.87
N LEU A 58 -18.14 -3.48 -4.75
CA LEU A 58 -19.00 -3.36 -3.58
C LEU A 58 -18.26 -3.76 -2.31
N TYR A 59 -17.57 -4.90 -2.33
CA TYR A 59 -16.81 -5.40 -1.19
C TYR A 59 -15.60 -4.51 -0.86
N SER A 60 -14.90 -3.99 -1.87
CA SER A 60 -13.80 -3.04 -1.64
C SER A 60 -14.29 -1.74 -1.03
N THR A 61 -15.46 -1.23 -1.44
CA THR A 61 -16.06 -0.01 -0.88
C THR A 61 -16.42 -0.20 0.60
N ILE A 62 -16.94 -1.37 0.99
CA ILE A 62 -17.20 -1.69 2.40
C ILE A 62 -15.89 -1.71 3.18
N ALA A 63 -14.84 -2.34 2.65
CA ALA A 63 -13.52 -2.37 3.28
C ALA A 63 -12.93 -0.97 3.46
N VAL A 64 -13.03 -0.10 2.44
CA VAL A 64 -12.61 1.30 2.49
C VAL A 64 -13.31 2.04 3.63
N ARG A 65 -14.63 1.87 3.79
CA ARG A 65 -15.35 2.51 4.91
C ARG A 65 -14.88 1.98 6.25
N MET A 66 -14.67 0.67 6.38
CA MET A 66 -14.19 0.08 7.63
C MET A 66 -12.78 0.56 8.02
N VAL A 67 -11.83 0.70 7.08
CA VAL A 67 -10.50 1.21 7.42
C VAL A 67 -10.54 2.68 7.86
N CYS A 68 -11.47 3.48 7.32
CA CYS A 68 -11.74 4.83 7.78
C CYS A 68 -12.30 4.84 9.21
N GLU A 69 -13.32 4.03 9.49
CA GLU A 69 -13.92 3.93 10.84
C GLU A 69 -12.93 3.41 11.89
N LEU A 70 -12.02 2.50 11.51
CA LEU A 70 -10.93 2.04 12.38
C LEU A 70 -9.81 3.07 12.57
N GLY A 71 -9.83 4.18 11.82
CA GLY A 71 -8.79 5.21 11.91
C GLY A 71 -7.45 4.83 11.26
N LEU A 72 -7.40 3.80 10.40
CA LEU A 72 -6.15 3.28 9.82
C LEU A 72 -5.51 4.22 8.80
N TYR A 73 -6.17 5.33 8.47
CA TYR A 73 -5.65 6.41 7.64
C TYR A 73 -4.65 7.32 8.37
N LYS A 74 -4.45 7.10 9.68
CA LYS A 74 -3.50 7.84 10.52
C LYS A 74 -2.36 6.94 10.97
N GLU A 75 -1.13 7.46 10.87
CA GLU A 75 0.03 6.75 11.41
C GLU A 75 0.07 6.84 12.95
N LYS A 76 0.12 5.67 13.60
CA LYS A 76 0.13 5.55 15.06
C LYS A 76 1.49 5.90 15.67
N LEU A 77 2.57 5.69 14.92
CA LEU A 77 3.94 5.95 15.39
C LEU A 77 4.32 7.43 15.41
N PHE A 78 3.52 8.33 14.86
CA PHE A 78 3.86 9.76 14.83
C PHE A 78 3.66 10.48 16.16
N ASP A 79 2.87 9.89 17.05
CA ASP A 79 2.66 10.41 18.41
C ASP A 79 3.71 9.87 19.40
N GLU A 80 4.58 8.96 18.96
CA GLU A 80 5.61 8.34 19.80
C GLU A 80 6.85 9.22 19.96
N SER A 81 7.50 9.12 21.12
CA SER A 81 8.75 9.83 21.39
C SER A 81 9.92 9.18 20.64
N PRO A 82 10.94 9.96 20.21
CA PRO A 82 12.14 9.40 19.62
C PRO A 82 12.81 8.38 20.55
N GLY A 83 13.11 7.19 20.03
CA GLY A 83 13.71 6.10 20.76
C GLY A 83 12.70 5.23 21.53
N THR A 84 11.38 5.42 21.35
CA THR A 84 10.36 4.51 21.88
C THR A 84 10.67 3.07 21.45
N ILE A 85 10.54 2.14 22.39
CA ILE A 85 10.68 0.70 22.16
C ILE A 85 9.28 0.09 22.13
N ILE A 86 8.95 -0.60 21.05
CA ILE A 86 7.72 -1.37 20.88
C ILE A 86 8.05 -2.85 20.66
N SER A 87 7.11 -3.74 20.98
CA SER A 87 7.32 -5.16 20.67
C SER A 87 7.23 -5.42 19.16
N VAL A 88 7.87 -6.50 18.70
CA VAL A 88 7.72 -6.96 17.30
C VAL A 88 6.26 -7.23 16.97
N ASP A 89 5.47 -7.82 17.89
CA ASP A 89 4.05 -8.09 17.68
C ASP A 89 3.22 -6.81 17.48
N GLN A 90 3.53 -5.76 18.25
CA GLN A 90 2.87 -4.46 18.14
C GLN A 90 3.21 -3.79 16.80
N TRP A 91 4.50 -3.75 16.44
CA TRP A 91 4.91 -3.21 15.14
C TRP A 91 4.27 -3.98 13.97
N THR A 92 4.24 -5.31 14.08
CA THR A 92 3.66 -6.21 13.07
C THR A 92 2.17 -5.92 12.89
N THR A 93 1.45 -5.68 13.98
CA THR A 93 0.04 -5.26 13.93
C THR A 93 -0.12 -3.95 13.16
N TYR A 94 0.71 -2.94 13.45
CA TYR A 94 0.66 -1.66 12.72
C TYR A 94 1.00 -1.83 11.25
N GLU A 95 1.97 -2.68 10.91
CA GLU A 95 2.33 -2.92 9.52
C GLU A 95 1.21 -3.64 8.75
N TYR A 96 0.51 -4.60 9.36
CA TYR A 96 -0.66 -5.22 8.73
C TYR A 96 -1.80 -4.23 8.52
N GLU A 97 -2.03 -3.32 9.47
CA GLU A 97 -3.02 -2.25 9.32
C GLU A 97 -2.64 -1.29 8.18
N ARG A 98 -1.36 -0.91 8.06
CA ARG A 98 -0.87 -0.09 6.94
C ARG A 98 -1.11 -0.77 5.61
N ARG A 99 -0.73 -2.05 5.50
CA ARG A 99 -0.91 -2.84 4.29
C ARG A 99 -2.38 -2.97 3.90
N ALA A 100 -3.26 -3.22 4.87
CA ALA A 100 -4.69 -3.26 4.61
C ALA A 100 -5.21 -1.92 4.08
N PHE A 101 -4.80 -0.80 4.68
CA PHE A 101 -5.17 0.53 4.20
C PHE A 101 -4.66 0.77 2.77
N TRP A 102 -3.37 0.58 2.50
CA TRP A 102 -2.78 0.76 1.17
C TRP A 102 -3.42 -0.14 0.12
N MET A 103 -3.76 -1.38 0.48
CA MET A 103 -4.48 -2.30 -0.40
C MET A 103 -5.89 -1.80 -0.71
N THR A 104 -6.64 -1.32 0.28
CA THR A 104 -7.96 -0.72 0.02
C THR A 104 -7.87 0.56 -0.82
N SER A 105 -6.84 1.39 -0.64
CA SER A 105 -6.58 2.56 -1.48
C SER A 105 -6.26 2.18 -2.93
N MET A 106 -5.48 1.12 -3.13
CA MET A 106 -5.20 0.55 -4.45
C MET A 106 -6.47 0.04 -5.14
N MET A 107 -7.30 -0.69 -4.41
CA MET A 107 -8.57 -1.17 -4.94
C MET A 107 -9.50 -0.01 -5.30
N ASP A 108 -9.62 1.01 -4.44
CA ASP A 108 -10.40 2.23 -4.68
C ASP A 108 -9.94 2.95 -5.96
N THR A 109 -8.62 3.05 -6.14
CA THR A 109 -7.98 3.62 -7.33
C THR A 109 -8.34 2.85 -8.60
N TYR A 110 -8.17 1.52 -8.59
CA TYR A 110 -8.47 0.70 -9.76
C TYR A 110 -9.95 0.68 -10.10
N GLY A 111 -10.84 0.67 -9.11
CA GLY A 111 -12.28 0.75 -9.37
C GLY A 111 -12.66 2.08 -10.02
N GLY A 112 -12.13 3.20 -9.51
CA GLY A 112 -12.31 4.51 -10.13
C GLY A 112 -11.76 4.57 -11.56
N ALA A 113 -10.59 3.97 -11.81
CA ALA A 113 -9.98 3.91 -13.13
C ALA A 113 -10.79 3.07 -14.13
N CYS A 114 -11.29 1.91 -13.70
CA CYS A 114 -11.99 0.97 -14.58
C CYS A 114 -13.43 1.39 -14.90
N THR A 115 -14.08 2.10 -13.98
CA THR A 115 -15.52 2.40 -14.07
C THR A 115 -15.83 3.86 -14.32
N GLY A 116 -14.86 4.75 -14.14
CA GLY A 116 -15.06 6.21 -14.16
C GLY A 116 -15.79 6.74 -12.92
N THR A 117 -16.06 5.90 -11.90
CA THR A 117 -16.73 6.37 -10.68
C THR A 117 -15.79 7.22 -9.83
N PRO A 118 -16.33 8.15 -9.02
CA PRO A 118 -15.54 8.84 -8.01
C PRO A 118 -14.88 7.87 -7.02
N MET A 119 -13.63 8.14 -6.69
CA MET A 119 -12.91 7.44 -5.62
C MET A 119 -13.34 7.97 -4.25
N SER A 120 -13.18 7.14 -3.22
CA SER A 120 -13.48 7.47 -1.82
C SER A 120 -12.27 7.97 -1.03
N LEU A 121 -11.06 7.55 -1.41
CA LEU A 121 -9.81 7.87 -0.72
C LEU A 121 -8.95 8.79 -1.60
N TYR A 122 -8.50 9.90 -1.03
CA TYR A 122 -7.54 10.79 -1.67
C TYR A 122 -6.27 10.88 -0.84
N ILE A 123 -5.12 10.96 -1.53
CA ILE A 123 -3.79 10.94 -0.90
C ILE A 123 -3.60 12.07 0.13
N GLU A 124 -4.32 13.19 -0.02
CA GLU A 124 -4.28 14.31 0.91
C GLU A 124 -5.02 14.07 2.24
N ASP A 125 -5.87 13.04 2.30
CA ASP A 125 -6.72 12.75 3.45
C ASP A 125 -6.06 11.82 4.49
N TYR A 126 -4.85 11.31 4.21
CA TYR A 126 -4.16 10.35 5.08
C TYR A 126 -2.66 10.63 5.19
N ASN A 127 -2.10 10.33 6.37
CA ASN A 127 -0.70 10.60 6.71
C ASN A 127 0.02 9.31 7.14
N LEU A 128 -0.17 8.24 6.37
CA LEU A 128 0.31 6.90 6.70
C LEU A 128 1.73 6.65 6.19
N LEU A 129 2.52 5.86 6.93
CA LEU A 129 3.76 5.32 6.38
C LEU A 129 3.46 4.33 5.26
N LEU A 130 4.33 4.31 4.26
CA LEU A 130 4.32 3.30 3.20
C LEU A 130 4.70 1.93 3.76
N PRO A 131 4.15 0.84 3.21
CA PRO A 131 4.47 -0.50 3.69
C PRO A 131 5.92 -0.85 3.37
N THR A 132 6.54 -1.63 4.25
CA THR A 132 7.91 -2.16 4.04
C THR A 132 7.84 -3.59 3.53
N ASP A 133 8.96 -4.29 3.35
CA ASP A 133 8.98 -5.70 2.92
C ASP A 133 8.54 -6.64 4.06
N LEU A 134 7.93 -7.81 3.74
CA LEU A 134 7.33 -8.70 4.76
C LEU A 134 8.36 -9.37 5.68
N ASP A 135 9.55 -9.66 5.16
CA ASP A 135 10.64 -10.35 5.85
C ASP A 135 11.71 -9.39 6.39
N ILE A 136 11.40 -8.09 6.47
CA ILE A 136 12.38 -7.07 6.82
C ILE A 136 12.95 -7.26 8.24
N ILE A 137 12.13 -7.74 9.18
CA ILE A 137 12.53 -7.99 10.57
C ILE A 137 13.50 -9.18 10.65
N GLU A 138 13.30 -10.19 9.82
CA GLU A 138 14.16 -11.37 9.76
C GLU A 138 15.47 -11.09 9.05
N THR A 139 15.47 -10.17 8.08
CA THR A 139 16.60 -9.95 7.16
C THR A 139 17.49 -8.77 7.51
N SER A 140 17.00 -7.81 8.30
CA SER A 140 17.70 -6.55 8.57
C SER A 140 17.63 -6.17 10.05
N ASP A 141 18.73 -5.61 10.56
CA ASP A 141 18.77 -5.03 11.92
C ASP A 141 18.30 -3.57 11.91
N ASP A 142 18.44 -2.88 10.78
CA ASP A 142 17.97 -1.52 10.59
C ASP A 142 17.16 -1.41 9.30
N PHE A 143 16.02 -0.71 9.36
CA PHE A 143 15.22 -0.42 8.17
C PHE A 143 14.48 0.92 8.30
N TYR A 144 13.92 1.37 7.19
CA TYR A 144 13.34 2.71 7.07
C TYR A 144 11.98 2.68 6.37
N GLN A 145 11.05 3.52 6.84
CA GLN A 145 9.77 3.78 6.17
C GLN A 145 9.54 5.28 6.07
N GLU A 146 8.81 5.70 5.05
CA GLU A 146 8.44 7.10 4.89
C GLU A 146 6.98 7.25 4.47
N THR A 147 6.49 8.49 4.58
CA THR A 147 5.19 8.90 4.03
C THR A 147 5.27 9.07 2.51
N PHE A 148 4.12 9.05 1.83
CA PHE A 148 4.06 9.25 0.37
C PHE A 148 4.82 10.50 -0.09
N ASP A 149 4.62 11.62 0.58
CA ASP A 149 5.23 12.92 0.27
C ASP A 149 6.67 13.07 0.80
N GLY A 150 7.18 12.05 1.50
CA GLY A 150 8.49 12.06 2.14
C GLY A 150 8.64 13.09 3.26
N SER A 151 7.54 13.64 3.80
CA SER A 151 7.56 14.63 4.88
C SER A 151 7.91 14.03 6.25
N ARG A 152 7.88 12.70 6.35
CA ARG A 152 8.24 11.90 7.52
C ARG A 152 9.08 10.72 7.07
N LEU A 153 10.18 10.48 7.78
CA LEU A 153 11.04 9.32 7.64
C LEU A 153 11.23 8.72 9.03
N ILE A 154 11.04 7.41 9.16
CA ILE A 154 11.22 6.67 10.42
C ILE A 154 12.35 5.66 10.23
N HIS A 155 13.25 5.60 11.20
CA HIS A 155 14.25 4.56 11.37
C HIS A 155 13.79 3.57 12.43
N TYR A 156 13.93 2.29 12.11
CA TYR A 156 13.68 1.19 13.03
C TYR A 156 14.97 0.41 13.26
N HIS A 157 15.26 0.10 14.52
CA HIS A 157 16.33 -0.81 14.92
C HIS A 157 15.72 -2.03 15.60
N VAL A 158 16.01 -3.21 15.07
CA VAL A 158 15.53 -4.50 15.56
C VAL A 158 16.40 -4.95 16.73
N ILE A 159 15.79 -5.10 17.90
CA ILE A 159 16.44 -5.62 19.10
C ILE A 159 16.20 -7.13 19.16
N ARG A 160 17.29 -7.88 19.02
CA ARG A 160 17.29 -9.35 19.05
C ARG A 160 17.73 -9.88 20.40
N ASP A 161 17.14 -11.00 20.80
CA ASP A 161 17.64 -11.76 21.95
C ASP A 161 19.06 -12.27 21.65
N PRO A 162 20.04 -12.04 22.54
CA PRO A 162 21.45 -12.32 22.27
C PRO A 162 21.76 -13.81 22.08
N PHE A 163 20.91 -14.71 22.60
CA PHE A 163 21.16 -16.16 22.57
C PHE A 163 20.43 -16.85 21.42
N THR A 164 19.17 -16.49 21.19
CA THR A 164 18.29 -17.09 20.19
C THR A 164 18.30 -16.35 18.86
N GLN A 165 18.82 -15.11 18.83
CA GLN A 165 18.81 -14.20 17.68
C GLN A 165 17.40 -13.86 17.18
N LYS A 166 16.37 -14.17 17.96
CA LYS A 166 14.98 -13.85 17.65
C LYS A 166 14.75 -12.35 17.87
N ALA A 167 14.09 -11.69 16.92
CA ALA A 167 13.62 -10.33 17.10
C ALA A 167 12.52 -10.28 18.17
N GLU A 168 12.69 -9.45 19.19
CA GLU A 168 11.71 -9.31 20.28
C GLU A 168 11.10 -7.91 20.33
N ASN A 169 11.94 -6.89 20.15
CA ASN A 169 11.53 -5.49 20.23
C ASN A 169 12.10 -4.70 19.05
N ILE A 170 11.53 -3.53 18.82
CA ILE A 170 11.94 -2.58 17.80
C ILE A 170 12.01 -1.21 18.45
N GLN A 171 13.15 -0.55 18.28
CA GLN A 171 13.32 0.83 18.68
C GLN A 171 13.04 1.75 17.48
N VAL A 172 12.30 2.83 17.71
CA VAL A 172 11.74 3.69 16.66
C VAL A 172 12.29 5.12 16.80
N TRP A 173 12.85 5.67 15.71
CA TRP A 173 13.32 7.06 15.68
C TRP A 173 12.75 7.80 14.47
N PRO A 174 11.95 8.85 14.71
CA PRO A 174 11.66 9.83 13.68
C PRO A 174 12.94 10.55 13.26
N LEU A 175 13.19 10.60 11.97
CA LEU A 175 14.31 11.31 11.36
C LEU A 175 13.82 12.56 10.63
N ASP A 176 14.65 13.60 10.60
CA ASP A 176 14.39 14.77 9.74
C ASP A 176 14.80 14.44 8.30
N PRO A 177 13.86 14.31 7.34
CA PRO A 177 14.17 13.97 5.95
C PRO A 177 14.92 15.08 5.20
N ARG A 178 15.01 16.30 5.77
CA ARG A 178 15.72 17.43 5.16
C ARG A 178 17.23 17.34 5.33
N LEU A 179 17.69 16.52 6.27
CA LEU A 179 19.12 16.33 6.54
C LEU A 179 19.76 15.44 5.46
N PRO A 180 20.89 15.86 4.83
CA PRO A 180 21.51 15.11 3.73
C PRO A 180 21.85 13.66 4.06
N GLU A 181 22.28 13.37 5.29
CA GLU A 181 22.59 12.02 5.76
C GLU A 181 21.37 11.08 5.76
N ASN A 182 20.18 11.64 5.97
CA ASN A 182 18.93 10.89 5.99
C ASN A 182 18.36 10.69 4.58
N GLN A 183 18.69 11.55 3.63
CA GLN A 183 18.32 11.36 2.23
C GLN A 183 18.94 10.08 1.66
N ALA A 184 20.20 9.79 2.01
CA ALA A 184 20.86 8.55 1.58
C ALA A 184 20.20 7.28 2.16
N LYS A 185 19.44 7.39 3.27
CA LYS A 185 18.71 6.26 3.87
C LYS A 185 17.50 5.85 3.06
N ARG A 186 16.95 6.74 2.22
CA ARG A 186 15.83 6.42 1.31
C ARG A 186 16.17 5.35 0.30
N GLU A 187 17.46 5.18 -0.03
CA GLU A 187 17.94 4.09 -0.89
C GLU A 187 17.71 2.69 -0.29
N GLN A 188 17.39 2.62 1.01
CA GLN A 188 17.12 1.37 1.74
C GLN A 188 15.62 1.07 1.88
N ILE A 189 14.76 1.95 1.37
CA ILE A 189 13.31 1.73 1.42
C ILE A 189 12.95 0.62 0.42
N GLY A 190 12.17 -0.34 0.90
CA GLY A 190 11.74 -1.52 0.13
C GLY A 190 10.85 -1.17 -1.07
N ILE A 191 10.77 -2.09 -2.02
CA ILE A 191 10.00 -1.92 -3.27
C ILE A 191 8.49 -1.84 -3.03
N GLU A 192 7.97 -2.50 -1.98
CA GLU A 192 6.54 -2.44 -1.60
C GLU A 192 6.07 -0.99 -1.36
N SER A 193 6.94 -0.16 -0.77
CA SER A 193 6.68 1.27 -0.62
C SER A 193 6.52 1.97 -1.97
N PHE A 194 7.37 1.66 -2.95
CA PHE A 194 7.34 2.30 -4.27
C PHE A 194 6.17 1.80 -5.13
N ILE A 195 5.73 0.55 -4.97
CA ILE A 195 4.48 0.06 -5.58
C ILE A 195 3.29 0.86 -5.04
N SER A 196 3.24 1.07 -3.72
CA SER A 196 2.19 1.85 -3.06
C SER A 196 2.20 3.33 -3.51
N LYS A 197 3.38 3.94 -3.62
CA LYS A 197 3.53 5.31 -4.17
C LYS A 197 3.09 5.40 -5.63
N ALA A 198 3.49 4.44 -6.49
CA ALA A 198 3.06 4.42 -7.89
C ALA A 198 1.53 4.34 -8.01
N ASN A 199 0.90 3.53 -7.16
CA ASN A 199 -0.56 3.46 -7.08
C ASN A 199 -1.19 4.77 -6.60
N ALA A 200 -0.62 5.45 -5.60
CA ALA A 200 -1.12 6.75 -5.16
C ALA A 200 -1.05 7.80 -6.28
N ILE A 201 0.04 7.83 -7.05
CA ILE A 201 0.20 8.70 -8.23
C ILE A 201 -0.87 8.36 -9.29
N LEU A 202 -1.13 7.07 -9.55
CA LEU A 202 -2.23 6.66 -10.41
C LEU A 202 -3.57 7.18 -9.90
N GLY A 203 -3.83 7.11 -8.59
CA GLY A 203 -5.01 7.70 -7.96
C GLY A 203 -5.16 9.19 -8.25
N MET A 204 -4.08 9.96 -8.14
CA MET A 204 -4.08 11.39 -8.47
C MET A 204 -4.47 11.65 -9.93
N VAL A 205 -3.98 10.83 -10.86
CA VAL A 205 -4.33 10.89 -12.29
C VAL A 205 -5.81 10.52 -12.50
N VAL A 206 -6.27 9.41 -11.93
CA VAL A 206 -7.66 8.94 -12.03
C VAL A 206 -8.64 9.96 -11.47
N ARG A 207 -8.34 10.55 -10.30
CA ARG A 207 -9.12 11.65 -9.72
C ARG A 207 -9.26 12.80 -10.70
N THR A 208 -8.16 13.18 -11.32
CA THR A 208 -8.13 14.31 -12.26
C THR A 208 -9.00 14.01 -13.47
N ILE A 209 -8.85 12.85 -14.09
CA ILE A 209 -9.62 12.44 -15.27
C ILE A 209 -11.12 12.33 -14.95
N ASN A 210 -11.47 11.65 -13.85
CA ASN A 210 -12.88 11.46 -13.49
C ASN A 210 -13.58 12.77 -13.11
N ARG A 211 -12.85 13.74 -12.52
CA ARG A 211 -13.38 15.09 -12.26
C ARG A 211 -13.41 15.97 -13.52
N GLN A 212 -12.47 15.80 -14.46
CA GLN A 212 -12.43 16.50 -15.75
C GLN A 212 -13.68 16.25 -16.59
N LEU A 213 -14.24 15.04 -16.55
CA LEU A 213 -15.51 14.71 -17.22
C LEU A 213 -16.67 15.64 -16.80
N HIS A 214 -16.54 16.36 -15.68
CA HIS A 214 -17.59 17.20 -15.12
C HIS A 214 -17.22 18.70 -15.02
N SER A 215 -16.00 19.12 -15.37
CA SER A 215 -15.57 20.52 -15.26
C SER A 215 -15.91 21.35 -16.52
N GLN A 216 -16.50 22.53 -16.32
CA GLN A 216 -16.72 23.51 -17.40
C GLN A 216 -15.51 24.45 -17.62
N ASP A 217 -14.59 24.53 -16.65
CA ASP A 217 -13.38 25.36 -16.75
C ASP A 217 -12.18 24.49 -17.19
N THR A 218 -11.84 24.60 -18.46
CA THR A 218 -10.71 23.87 -19.08
C THR A 218 -9.36 24.54 -18.85
N LEU A 219 -9.32 25.78 -18.33
CA LEU A 219 -8.10 26.54 -18.10
C LEU A 219 -7.57 26.39 -16.67
N CYS A 220 -8.38 25.91 -15.73
CA CYS A 220 -7.97 25.71 -14.33
C CYS A 220 -6.73 24.81 -14.17
N TYR A 221 -6.45 23.93 -15.13
CA TYR A 221 -5.36 22.95 -15.09
C TYR A 221 -3.98 23.57 -15.30
N TYR A 222 -3.86 24.53 -16.22
CA TYR A 222 -2.57 25.20 -16.50
C TYR A 222 -2.22 26.30 -15.50
N ARG A 223 -3.12 26.59 -14.56
CA ARG A 223 -2.85 27.54 -13.50
C ARG A 223 -1.83 26.93 -12.54
N GLN A 224 -0.72 27.64 -12.37
CA GLN A 224 0.28 27.27 -11.37
C GLN A 224 -0.37 27.14 -9.99
N GLY A 225 -0.11 26.00 -9.33
CA GLY A 225 -0.68 25.68 -8.03
C GLY A 225 -2.07 25.02 -8.04
N SER A 226 -2.65 24.73 -9.21
CA SER A 226 -3.81 23.84 -9.31
C SER A 226 -3.48 22.41 -8.85
N ASP A 227 -4.49 21.63 -8.44
CA ASP A 227 -4.30 20.20 -8.11
C ASP A 227 -3.66 19.46 -9.29
N TYR A 228 -4.10 19.73 -10.52
CA TYR A 228 -3.51 19.14 -11.72
C TYR A 228 -2.04 19.50 -11.88
N TYR A 229 -1.67 20.78 -11.74
CA TYR A 229 -0.28 21.21 -11.84
C TYR A 229 0.59 20.47 -10.81
N ARG A 230 0.10 20.29 -9.58
CA ARG A 230 0.82 19.51 -8.56
C ARG A 230 0.94 18.04 -8.96
N HIS A 231 -0.15 17.42 -9.41
CA HIS A 231 -0.15 16.02 -9.83
C HIS A 231 0.79 15.76 -11.01
N ASP A 232 0.78 16.65 -12.01
CA ASP A 232 1.67 16.63 -13.17
C ASP A 232 3.14 16.71 -12.74
N LYS A 233 3.48 17.63 -11.85
CA LYS A 233 4.85 17.76 -11.32
C LYS A 233 5.28 16.54 -10.49
N THR A 234 4.38 15.95 -9.72
CA THR A 234 4.65 14.68 -9.00
C THR A 234 4.92 13.54 -9.98
N LEU A 235 4.11 13.43 -11.04
CA LEU A 235 4.29 12.41 -12.07
C LEU A 235 5.62 12.58 -12.82
N ASP A 236 5.98 13.82 -13.18
CA ASP A 236 7.25 14.16 -13.84
C ASP A 236 8.47 13.81 -12.97
N ALA A 237 8.39 14.06 -11.65
CA ALA A 237 9.49 13.83 -10.71
C ALA A 237 9.67 12.35 -10.34
N TRP A 238 8.61 11.54 -10.47
CA TRP A 238 8.58 10.15 -10.02
C TRP A 238 9.77 9.29 -10.46
N PRO A 239 10.19 9.29 -11.75
CA PRO A 239 11.32 8.46 -12.19
C PRO A 239 12.65 8.83 -11.51
N SER A 240 12.86 10.11 -11.20
CA SER A 240 14.06 10.58 -10.48
C SER A 240 13.97 10.35 -8.97
N ASP A 241 12.77 10.28 -8.41
CA ASP A 241 12.55 10.05 -6.99
C ASP A 241 12.69 8.58 -6.58
N LEU A 242 12.73 7.67 -7.56
CA LEU A 242 13.05 6.26 -7.30
C LEU A 242 14.49 6.11 -6.78
N PRO A 243 14.72 5.23 -5.78
CA PRO A 243 16.04 4.77 -5.40
C PRO A 243 16.84 4.31 -6.61
N PHE A 244 18.15 4.51 -6.56
CA PHE A 244 19.04 4.20 -7.68
C PHE A 244 18.91 2.75 -8.14
N ASN A 245 18.71 1.81 -7.22
CA ASN A 245 18.52 0.37 -7.50
C ASN A 245 17.16 0.03 -8.14
N LEU A 246 16.19 0.95 -8.15
CA LEU A 246 14.86 0.76 -8.73
C LEU A 246 14.64 1.57 -10.02
N ARG A 247 15.57 2.46 -10.39
CA ARG A 247 15.50 3.22 -11.64
C ARG A 247 15.66 2.32 -12.86
N ASP A 248 15.01 2.68 -13.96
CA ASP A 248 15.21 2.02 -15.26
C ASP A 248 16.59 2.39 -15.83
N THR A 249 17.59 1.58 -15.49
CA THR A 249 18.96 1.71 -15.99
C THR A 249 19.41 0.37 -16.58
N PRO A 250 20.32 0.37 -17.57
CA PRO A 250 20.85 -0.88 -18.13
C PRO A 250 21.43 -1.81 -17.06
N ALA A 251 22.14 -1.26 -16.08
CA ALA A 251 22.73 -2.02 -14.98
C ALA A 251 21.66 -2.69 -14.09
N ASN A 252 20.59 -1.98 -13.76
CA ASN A 252 19.48 -2.58 -13.00
C ASN A 252 18.73 -3.63 -13.83
N ALA A 253 18.50 -3.38 -15.13
CA ALA A 253 17.83 -4.33 -16.01
C ALA A 253 18.60 -5.66 -16.12
N GLU A 254 19.93 -5.63 -16.15
CA GLU A 254 20.78 -6.83 -16.10
C GLU A 254 20.65 -7.53 -14.73
N LYS A 255 20.76 -6.78 -13.64
CA LYS A 255 20.60 -7.31 -12.27
C LYS A 255 19.24 -8.00 -12.05
N PHE A 256 18.14 -7.44 -12.58
CA PHE A 256 16.81 -8.02 -12.45
C PHE A 256 16.61 -9.27 -13.33
N LYS A 257 17.30 -9.38 -14.48
CA LYS A 257 17.28 -10.59 -15.32
C LYS A 257 17.95 -11.79 -14.64
N GLU A 258 18.95 -11.53 -13.80
CA GLU A 258 19.66 -12.56 -13.03
C GLU A 258 18.89 -12.98 -11.76
N MET A 259 17.85 -12.23 -11.38
CA MET A 259 17.06 -12.51 -10.19
C MET A 259 16.06 -13.66 -10.45
N SER A 260 15.93 -14.58 -9.48
CA SER A 260 15.00 -15.71 -9.60
C SER A 260 13.56 -15.24 -9.85
N PRO A 261 12.82 -15.87 -10.79
CA PRO A 261 11.42 -15.56 -11.06
C PRO A 261 10.51 -15.60 -9.83
N ILE A 262 10.85 -16.43 -8.83
CA ILE A 262 10.11 -16.55 -7.57
C ILE A 262 10.20 -15.25 -6.76
N LYS A 263 11.37 -14.60 -6.73
CA LYS A 263 11.55 -13.30 -6.08
C LYS A 263 10.81 -12.19 -6.83
N LEU A 264 10.73 -12.28 -8.16
CA LEU A 264 9.98 -11.33 -8.99
C LEU A 264 8.46 -11.45 -8.79
N THR A 265 7.93 -12.67 -8.59
CA THR A 265 6.49 -12.88 -8.33
C THR A 265 6.02 -12.49 -6.94
N GLN A 266 6.93 -12.40 -5.96
CA GLN A 266 6.60 -11.88 -4.62
C GLN A 266 6.19 -10.41 -4.64
N TYR A 267 6.54 -9.65 -5.68
CA TYR A 267 6.15 -8.25 -5.87
C TYR A 267 4.77 -8.05 -6.52
N PHE A 268 4.12 -9.13 -7.00
CA PHE A 268 2.83 -9.06 -7.71
C PHE A 268 1.75 -9.93 -7.07
N VAL A 269 2.07 -10.66 -6.01
CA VAL A 269 1.12 -11.52 -5.30
C VAL A 269 1.11 -11.07 -3.85
N VAL A 270 0.09 -10.28 -3.53
CA VAL A 270 -0.35 -9.98 -2.15
C VAL A 270 -0.60 -11.27 -1.37
#